data_AF-A0A4Q5LQS5-F1
#
_entry.id   AF-A0A4Q5LQS5-F1
#
_cell.length_a   1.000
_cell.length_b   1.000
_cell.length_c   1.000
_cell.angle_alpha   90.00
_cell.angle_beta   90.00
_cell.angle_gamma   90.00
#
_symmetry.space_group_name_H-M   'P 1'
#
loop_
_entity.id
_entity.type
_entity.pdbx_description
1 polymer ?
#
loop_
_entity_poly.entity_id
_entity_poly.type
_entity_poly.pdbx_seq_one_letter_code
_entity_poly.pdbx_strand_id
1 'polypeptide(L)'
;MTTNVWCQIVVTGQVINREDKSPMPWIQIIEKGTKNATYSNEDGTFYIIVSDANATLVFSMIGTITQEYTLKGASKILVKIKYDCTNHFFGAQKVGVYANSGVLNNPVGGQLYLALPLIYREGTITGNFSFQSNLRSNQFLNAEIEAKNLVLECNFNIHARWHYREVSYHNNFHAKAYTFETDFNIGKRLWFLPYLNVTAGYGNLHSGSDKQSVNGPVFGLDTYIGIRRFSSGLISGKVAIFRNKVEWQGQFTQSHRRFSFFIKYYQLKPFSELSLGIGKEFGYRFKRQRLKNDDKRKVS
;
A
#
# COMPACT_ATOMS: atom_id res chain seq x y z
N MET A 1 60.73 -14.56 27.80
CA MET A 1 59.82 -13.74 26.98
C MET A 1 58.67 -14.63 26.53
N THR A 2 57.50 -14.49 27.14
CA THR A 2 56.27 -15.15 26.68
C THR A 2 55.69 -14.31 25.55
N THR A 3 55.80 -14.80 24.32
CA THR A 3 55.15 -14.19 23.16
C THR A 3 53.66 -14.50 23.22
N ASN A 4 52.84 -13.52 23.62
CA ASN A 4 51.40 -13.58 23.42
C ASN A 4 51.12 -13.55 21.91
N VAL A 5 50.85 -14.71 21.31
CA VAL A 5 50.34 -14.79 19.95
C VAL A 5 48.86 -14.40 20.01
N TRP A 6 48.54 -13.18 19.59
CA TRP A 6 47.16 -12.81 19.30
C TRP A 6 46.76 -13.57 18.04
N CYS A 7 45.97 -14.64 18.18
CA CYS A 7 45.42 -15.33 17.02
C CYS A 7 44.41 -14.39 16.36
N GLN A 8 44.79 -13.80 15.23
CA GLN A 8 43.84 -13.05 14.41
C GLN A 8 42.87 -14.03 13.77
N ILE A 9 41.60 -13.99 14.19
CA ILE A 9 40.57 -14.86 13.67
C ILE A 9 39.96 -14.19 12.45
N VAL A 10 40.30 -14.72 11.29
CA VAL A 10 39.76 -14.24 10.01
C VAL A 10 38.37 -14.82 9.78
N VAL A 11 37.41 -13.93 9.58
CA VAL A 11 36.06 -14.29 9.13
C VAL A 11 35.85 -13.73 7.73
N THR A 12 35.45 -14.61 6.82
CA THR A 12 35.01 -14.25 5.48
C THR A 12 33.55 -14.58 5.30
N GLY A 13 32.89 -13.89 4.37
CA GLY A 13 31.53 -14.25 4.06
C GLY A 13 30.95 -13.48 2.90
N GLN A 14 29.67 -13.71 2.68
CA GLN A 14 28.89 -13.00 1.69
C GLN A 14 27.55 -12.59 2.30
N VAL A 15 27.11 -11.37 1.97
CA VAL A 15 25.80 -10.84 2.32
C VAL A 15 24.92 -10.86 1.08
N ILE A 16 23.76 -11.49 1.20
CA ILE A 16 22.78 -11.58 0.12
C ILE A 16 21.40 -11.14 0.61
N ASN A 17 20.59 -10.68 -0.33
CA ASN A 17 19.18 -10.39 -0.08
C ASN A 17 18.43 -11.72 0.14
N ARG A 18 17.66 -11.78 1.23
CA ARG A 18 16.90 -12.97 1.62
C ARG A 18 15.85 -13.37 0.56
N GLU A 19 15.29 -12.42 -0.17
CA GLU A 19 14.16 -12.64 -1.09
C GLU A 19 14.63 -13.11 -2.48
N ASP A 20 15.51 -12.34 -3.13
CA ASP A 20 15.94 -12.59 -4.52
C ASP A 20 17.33 -13.25 -4.62
N LYS A 21 18.02 -13.44 -3.49
CA LYS A 21 19.40 -13.98 -3.40
C LYS A 21 20.46 -13.14 -4.10
N SER A 22 20.15 -11.91 -4.51
CA SER A 22 21.12 -11.00 -5.09
C SER A 22 22.17 -10.57 -4.05
N PRO A 23 23.42 -10.29 -4.48
CA PRO A 23 24.43 -9.73 -3.59
C PRO A 23 24.01 -8.38 -3.00
N MET A 24 24.34 -8.14 -1.72
CA MET A 24 24.08 -6.86 -1.06
C MET A 24 25.39 -6.12 -0.79
N PRO A 25 25.73 -5.11 -1.61
CA PRO A 25 26.91 -4.30 -1.37
C PRO A 25 26.69 -3.26 -0.27
N TRP A 26 27.79 -2.76 0.30
CA TRP A 26 27.82 -1.65 1.26
C TRP A 26 27.12 -1.90 2.60
N ILE A 27 26.89 -3.17 2.96
CA ILE A 27 26.40 -3.54 4.29
C ILE A 27 27.51 -3.31 5.29
N GLN A 28 27.26 -2.48 6.31
CA GLN A 28 28.18 -2.31 7.42
C GLN A 28 28.16 -3.54 8.31
N ILE A 29 29.33 -4.02 8.71
CA ILE A 29 29.52 -5.23 9.50
C ILE A 29 30.38 -4.85 10.70
N ILE A 30 29.82 -4.92 11.91
CA ILE A 30 30.49 -4.49 13.14
C ILE A 30 30.60 -5.68 14.10
N GLU A 31 31.77 -5.89 14.69
CA GLU A 31 31.92 -6.80 15.84
C GLU A 31 31.28 -6.15 17.08
N LYS A 32 30.19 -6.75 17.58
CA LYS A 32 29.33 -6.20 18.62
C LYS A 32 30.13 -5.86 19.88
N GLY A 33 29.95 -4.64 20.38
CA GLY A 33 30.65 -4.14 21.56
C GLY A 33 32.05 -3.58 21.29
N THR A 34 32.50 -3.57 20.03
CA THR A 34 33.79 -3.01 19.62
C THR A 34 33.62 -1.89 18.59
N LYS A 35 34.73 -1.25 18.21
CA LYS A 35 34.79 -0.32 17.06
C LYS A 35 35.26 -1.00 15.76
N ASN A 36 35.47 -2.31 15.79
CA ASN A 36 35.96 -3.06 14.65
C ASN A 36 34.82 -3.25 13.64
N ALA A 37 35.01 -2.72 12.43
CA ALA A 37 33.99 -2.67 11.41
C ALA A 37 34.58 -2.82 10.00
N THR A 38 33.78 -3.40 9.10
CA THR A 38 34.06 -3.48 7.66
C THR A 38 32.77 -3.24 6.87
N TYR A 39 32.86 -3.25 5.55
CA TYR A 39 31.70 -3.19 4.65
C TYR A 39 31.74 -4.35 3.65
N SER A 40 30.58 -4.77 3.16
CA SER A 40 30.52 -5.69 2.02
C SER A 40 30.88 -4.99 0.71
N ASN A 41 31.58 -5.72 -0.17
CA ASN A 41 31.99 -5.31 -1.51
C ASN A 41 30.80 -5.32 -2.50
N GLU A 42 31.04 -4.92 -3.75
CA GLU A 42 30.04 -4.91 -4.84
C GLU A 42 29.34 -6.26 -5.08
N ASP A 43 30.08 -7.36 -4.88
CA ASP A 43 29.58 -8.74 -4.99
C ASP A 43 29.05 -9.30 -3.65
N GLY A 44 28.85 -8.43 -2.66
CA GLY A 44 28.36 -8.75 -1.32
C GLY A 44 29.38 -9.47 -0.43
N THR A 45 30.61 -9.73 -0.90
CA THR A 45 31.63 -10.41 -0.10
C THR A 45 32.21 -9.47 0.97
N PHE A 46 32.71 -10.03 2.07
CA PHE A 46 33.39 -9.26 3.10
C PHE A 46 34.48 -10.08 3.79
N TYR A 47 35.36 -9.35 4.49
CA TYR A 47 36.41 -9.87 5.35
C TYR A 47 36.51 -9.01 6.59
N ILE A 48 36.56 -9.64 7.77
CA ILE A 48 36.80 -8.98 9.06
C ILE A 48 37.66 -9.88 9.95
N ILE A 49 38.60 -9.27 10.68
CA ILE A 49 39.40 -9.96 11.69
C ILE A 49 38.73 -9.71 13.03
N VAL A 50 38.29 -10.74 13.74
CA VAL A 50 37.63 -10.61 15.05
C VAL A 50 38.55 -11.01 16.20
N SER A 51 38.23 -10.52 17.39
CA SER A 51 38.98 -10.82 18.61
C SER A 51 38.58 -12.13 19.29
N ASP A 52 37.36 -12.63 19.02
CA ASP A 52 36.79 -13.84 19.61
C ASP A 52 36.12 -14.72 18.52
N ALA A 53 36.39 -16.02 18.54
CA ALA A 53 35.77 -17.01 17.66
C ALA A 53 34.25 -17.10 17.84
N ASN A 54 33.74 -16.66 19.00
CA ASN A 54 32.32 -16.61 19.34
C ASN A 54 31.73 -15.20 19.26
N ALA A 55 32.46 -14.23 18.69
CA ALA A 55 31.98 -12.87 18.54
C ALA A 55 30.64 -12.83 17.78
N THR A 56 29.84 -11.81 18.06
CA THR A 56 28.61 -11.54 17.32
C THR A 56 28.86 -10.39 16.36
N LEU A 57 28.62 -10.64 15.07
CA LEU A 57 28.68 -9.63 14.03
C LEU A 57 27.29 -9.01 13.83
N VAL A 58 27.23 -7.68 13.77
CA VAL A 58 26.03 -6.89 13.50
C VAL A 58 26.11 -6.37 12.07
N PHE A 59 25.13 -6.74 11.26
CA PHE A 59 25.00 -6.34 9.86
C PHE A 59 23.91 -5.29 9.74
N SER A 60 24.25 -4.12 9.22
CA SER A 60 23.30 -3.02 9.09
C SER A 60 23.61 -2.10 7.90
N MET A 61 22.56 -1.62 7.27
CA MET A 61 22.59 -0.53 6.30
C MET A 61 21.27 0.24 6.42
N ILE A 62 21.28 1.52 6.07
CA ILE A 62 20.05 2.30 5.96
C ILE A 62 19.08 1.57 5.01
N GLY A 63 17.83 1.39 5.44
CA GLY A 63 16.82 0.69 4.67
C GLY A 63 16.95 -0.84 4.71
N THR A 64 17.63 -1.41 5.71
CA THR A 64 17.68 -2.87 5.95
C THR A 64 17.33 -3.21 7.38
N ILE A 65 16.78 -4.41 7.60
CA ILE A 65 16.57 -4.93 8.95
C ILE A 65 17.94 -5.35 9.49
N THR A 66 18.35 -4.75 10.61
CA THR A 66 19.61 -5.09 11.27
C THR A 66 19.62 -6.55 11.68
N GLN A 67 20.68 -7.27 11.31
CA GLN A 67 20.82 -8.70 11.58
C GLN A 67 22.04 -8.95 12.45
N GLU A 68 21.86 -9.69 13.54
CA GLU A 68 22.98 -10.19 14.34
C GLU A 68 23.31 -11.63 13.95
N TYR A 69 24.59 -11.96 13.91
CA TYR A 69 25.10 -13.31 13.63
C TYR A 69 26.20 -13.66 14.63
N THR A 70 25.94 -14.64 15.49
CA THR A 70 26.97 -15.19 16.41
C THR A 70 27.80 -16.22 15.68
N LEU A 71 29.12 -16.03 15.64
CA LEU A 71 30.05 -16.84 14.84
C LEU A 71 30.12 -18.30 15.29
N LYS A 72 30.08 -18.57 16.60
CA LYS A 72 30.17 -19.94 17.16
C LYS A 72 31.36 -20.76 16.58
N GLY A 73 32.49 -20.10 16.34
CA GLY A 73 33.68 -20.69 15.73
C GLY A 73 33.71 -20.71 14.20
N ALA A 74 32.67 -20.22 13.52
CA ALA A 74 32.63 -20.20 12.05
C ALA A 74 33.56 -19.11 11.47
N SER A 75 34.40 -19.49 10.51
CA SER A 75 35.28 -18.58 9.76
C SER A 75 34.77 -18.22 8.36
N LYS A 76 33.72 -18.92 7.88
CA LYS A 76 33.05 -18.64 6.61
C LYS A 76 31.54 -18.65 6.80
N ILE A 77 30.88 -17.52 6.52
CA ILE A 77 29.43 -17.38 6.77
C ILE A 77 28.69 -16.80 5.57
N LEU A 78 27.43 -17.20 5.40
CA LEU A 78 26.49 -16.62 4.46
C LEU A 78 25.37 -15.94 5.24
N VAL A 79 25.25 -14.62 5.08
CA VAL A 79 24.27 -13.83 5.82
C VAL A 79 23.17 -13.36 4.88
N LYS A 80 21.92 -13.63 5.26
CA LYS A 80 20.73 -13.23 4.50
C LYS A 80 20.06 -12.06 5.19
N ILE A 81 20.07 -10.90 4.56
CA ILE A 81 19.45 -9.67 5.08
C ILE A 81 18.17 -9.37 4.31
N LYS A 82 17.19 -8.78 4.98
CA LYS A 82 15.97 -8.27 4.34
C LYS A 82 16.05 -6.74 4.29
N TYR A 83 15.61 -6.14 3.19
CA TYR A 83 15.35 -4.70 3.17
C TYR A 83 14.30 -4.34 4.23
N ASP A 84 14.51 -3.22 4.89
CA ASP A 84 13.52 -2.62 5.77
C ASP A 84 12.54 -1.86 4.88
N CYS A 85 11.46 -2.55 4.54
CA CYS A 85 10.38 -2.02 3.72
C CYS A 85 9.31 -1.33 4.56
N THR A 86 9.62 -0.94 5.81
CA THR A 86 8.76 -0.03 6.56
C THR A 86 8.66 1.29 5.79
N ASN A 87 7.59 1.40 5.01
CA ASN A 87 7.15 2.67 4.49
C ASN A 87 6.83 3.53 5.70
N HIS A 88 7.73 4.44 6.07
CA HIS A 88 7.41 5.46 7.05
C HIS A 88 6.28 6.34 6.48
N PHE A 89 5.03 5.97 6.74
CA PHE A 89 3.83 6.60 6.20
C PHE A 89 3.54 7.96 6.86
N PHE A 90 4.52 8.87 6.83
CA PHE A 90 4.33 10.29 7.14
C PHE A 90 3.44 11.01 6.11
N GLY A 91 2.96 10.31 5.07
CA GLY A 91 2.03 10.79 4.05
C GLY A 91 0.57 10.33 4.19
N ALA A 92 0.24 9.53 5.22
CA ALA A 92 -1.09 8.91 5.37
C ALA A 92 -2.16 9.84 5.94
N GLN A 93 -1.80 10.99 6.50
CA GLN A 93 -2.76 11.91 7.13
C GLN A 93 -3.28 12.92 6.11
N LYS A 94 -4.41 12.60 5.49
CA LYS A 94 -5.00 13.46 4.46
C LYS A 94 -6.49 13.64 4.65
N VAL A 95 -6.97 14.81 4.25
CA VAL A 95 -8.38 15.10 3.99
C VAL A 95 -8.50 15.50 2.53
N GLY A 96 -9.31 14.80 1.76
CA GLY A 96 -9.59 15.11 0.36
C GLY A 96 -11.02 15.60 0.21
N VAL A 97 -11.21 16.66 -0.58
CA VAL A 97 -12.53 17.15 -0.96
C VAL A 97 -12.60 17.20 -2.48
N TYR A 98 -13.66 16.62 -3.03
CA TYR A 98 -13.87 16.51 -4.47
C TYR A 98 -15.28 16.92 -4.85
N ALA A 99 -15.42 17.50 -6.04
CA ALA A 99 -16.68 17.75 -6.71
C ALA A 99 -16.85 16.70 -7.82
N ASN A 100 -18.07 16.18 -7.95
CA ASN A 100 -18.39 15.07 -8.84
C ASN A 100 -19.61 15.46 -9.69
N SER A 101 -19.56 15.13 -10.98
CA SER A 101 -20.65 15.34 -11.92
C SER A 101 -20.85 14.10 -12.76
N GLY A 102 -22.05 13.54 -12.74
CA GLY A 102 -22.48 12.50 -13.65
C GLY A 102 -22.80 13.06 -15.03
N VAL A 103 -22.49 12.27 -16.06
CA VAL A 103 -22.62 12.62 -17.48
C VAL A 103 -23.88 12.01 -18.07
N LEU A 104 -24.30 10.83 -17.59
CA LEU A 104 -25.43 10.10 -18.18
C LEU A 104 -26.76 10.55 -17.60
N ASN A 105 -26.84 10.69 -16.27
CA ASN A 105 -28.10 11.02 -15.60
C ASN A 105 -28.08 12.40 -14.92
N ASN A 106 -27.04 13.20 -15.20
CA ASN A 106 -26.77 14.54 -14.65
C ASN A 106 -26.88 14.70 -13.11
N PRO A 107 -26.50 13.70 -12.27
CA PRO A 107 -26.40 13.96 -10.84
C PRO A 107 -25.15 14.80 -10.56
N VAL A 108 -25.24 15.71 -9.60
CA VAL A 108 -24.09 16.49 -9.12
C VAL A 108 -23.90 16.23 -7.64
N GLY A 109 -22.67 16.26 -7.18
CA GLY A 109 -22.41 16.21 -5.75
C GLY A 109 -20.94 16.27 -5.42
N GLY A 110 -20.58 15.63 -4.32
CA GLY A 110 -19.24 15.74 -3.77
C GLY A 110 -18.78 14.46 -3.11
N GLN A 111 -17.48 14.43 -2.83
CA GLN A 111 -16.82 13.34 -2.15
C GLN A 111 -15.87 13.88 -1.09
N LEU A 112 -15.89 13.23 0.07
CA LEU A 112 -14.99 13.45 1.18
C LEU A 112 -14.12 12.20 1.35
N TYR A 113 -12.81 12.40 1.36
CA TYR A 113 -11.82 11.37 1.65
C TYR A 113 -11.09 11.72 2.94
N LEU A 114 -10.90 10.74 3.81
CA LEU A 114 -10.18 10.87 5.06
C LEU A 114 -9.17 9.75 5.14
N ALA A 115 -7.94 10.06 5.54
CA ALA A 115 -6.90 9.09 5.79
C ALA A 115 -6.29 9.35 7.17
N LEU A 116 -6.33 8.32 8.00
CA LEU A 116 -5.96 8.31 9.42
C LEU A 116 -4.84 7.28 9.61
N PRO A 117 -3.71 7.64 10.23
CA PRO A 117 -2.63 6.70 10.47
C PRO A 117 -2.99 5.84 11.68
N LEU A 118 -2.74 4.54 11.59
CA LEU A 118 -2.83 3.67 12.76
C LEU A 118 -1.60 3.91 13.64
N ILE A 119 -1.82 4.26 14.90
CA ILE A 119 -0.73 4.69 15.81
C ILE A 119 0.14 3.50 16.25
N TYR A 120 -0.38 2.27 16.18
CA TYR A 120 0.24 1.05 16.74
C TYR A 120 0.76 0.03 15.72
N ARG A 121 0.41 0.18 14.44
CA ARG A 121 0.92 -0.63 13.32
C ARG A 121 0.98 0.32 12.13
N GLU A 122 1.99 0.23 11.29
CA GLU A 122 2.25 1.15 10.15
C GLU A 122 1.17 1.13 9.04
N GLY A 123 -0.06 0.72 9.36
CA GLY A 123 -1.22 0.78 8.49
C GLY A 123 -1.91 2.15 8.48
N THR A 124 -2.86 2.30 7.58
CA THR A 124 -3.69 3.50 7.45
C THR A 124 -5.15 3.09 7.34
N ILE A 125 -6.02 3.72 8.12
CA ILE A 125 -7.46 3.62 7.90
C ILE A 125 -7.87 4.77 7.00
N THR A 126 -8.52 4.46 5.88
CA THR A 126 -9.10 5.46 4.99
C THR A 126 -10.61 5.35 4.96
N GLY A 127 -11.29 6.48 4.99
CA GLY A 127 -12.73 6.60 4.79
C GLY A 127 -12.99 7.40 3.52
N ASN A 128 -13.93 6.95 2.71
CA ASN A 128 -14.37 7.64 1.50
C ASN A 128 -15.88 7.72 1.48
N PHE A 129 -16.44 8.91 1.34
CA PHE A 129 -17.88 9.13 1.26
C PHE A 129 -18.17 9.98 0.03
N SER A 130 -19.00 9.50 -0.89
CA SER A 130 -19.37 10.18 -2.12
C SER A 130 -20.89 10.17 -2.26
N PHE A 131 -21.47 11.34 -2.50
CA PHE A 131 -22.90 11.49 -2.75
C PHE A 131 -23.13 12.33 -3.99
N GLN A 132 -23.99 11.89 -4.89
CA GLN A 132 -24.41 12.62 -6.10
C GLN A 132 -25.93 12.55 -6.22
N SER A 133 -26.57 13.66 -6.60
CA SER A 133 -28.01 13.70 -6.84
C SER A 133 -28.38 14.75 -7.90
N ASN A 134 -29.49 14.52 -8.60
CA ASN A 134 -30.10 15.53 -9.48
C ASN A 134 -31.24 16.30 -8.78
N LEU A 135 -31.37 16.19 -7.46
CA LEU A 135 -32.42 16.80 -6.62
C LEU A 135 -33.86 16.38 -6.99
N ARG A 136 -34.02 15.33 -7.80
CA ARG A 136 -35.32 14.78 -8.18
C ARG A 136 -35.40 13.32 -7.73
N SER A 137 -35.08 12.41 -8.62
CA SER A 137 -35.28 10.97 -8.46
C SER A 137 -33.98 10.16 -8.48
N ASN A 138 -32.85 10.79 -8.86
CA ASN A 138 -31.58 10.10 -8.99
C ASN A 138 -30.69 10.45 -7.80
N GLN A 139 -30.28 9.41 -7.08
CA GLN A 139 -29.35 9.51 -5.96
C GLN A 139 -28.34 8.37 -6.07
N PHE A 140 -27.06 8.71 -5.93
CA PHE A 140 -25.97 7.75 -5.93
C PHE A 140 -25.03 8.03 -4.75
N LEU A 141 -24.99 7.09 -3.83
CA LEU A 141 -24.23 7.15 -2.59
C LEU A 141 -23.20 6.02 -2.58
N ASN A 142 -21.96 6.35 -2.23
CA ASN A 142 -20.90 5.37 -2.01
C ASN A 142 -20.21 5.72 -0.69
N ALA A 143 -20.02 4.73 0.17
CA ALA A 143 -19.26 4.85 1.39
C ALA A 143 -18.28 3.68 1.50
N GLU A 144 -17.01 3.99 1.71
CA GLU A 144 -15.94 3.00 1.83
C GLU A 144 -15.18 3.25 3.13
N ILE A 145 -14.84 2.17 3.83
CA ILE A 145 -13.86 2.15 4.90
C ILE A 145 -12.82 1.11 4.51
N GLU A 146 -11.56 1.49 4.50
CA GLU A 146 -10.48 0.64 4.04
C GLU A 146 -9.34 0.68 5.06
N ALA A 147 -8.93 -0.50 5.51
CA ALA A 147 -7.71 -0.70 6.26
C ALA A 147 -6.60 -1.04 5.27
N LYS A 148 -5.77 -0.05 4.96
CA LYS A 148 -4.61 -0.19 4.08
C LYS A 148 -3.42 -0.74 4.84
N ASN A 149 -2.64 -1.55 4.12
CA ASN A 149 -1.36 -2.10 4.56
C ASN A 149 -1.48 -2.91 5.86
N LEU A 150 -2.48 -3.80 5.94
CA LEU A 150 -2.70 -4.69 7.08
C LEU A 150 -1.55 -5.69 7.25
N VAL A 151 -0.96 -6.11 6.14
CA VAL A 151 0.30 -6.87 6.06
C VAL A 151 1.22 -6.08 5.14
N LEU A 152 2.43 -5.79 5.62
CA LEU A 152 3.48 -5.07 4.91
C LEU A 152 4.68 -6.01 4.75
N GLU A 153 4.75 -6.69 3.62
CA GLU A 153 6.00 -7.30 3.15
C GLU A 153 6.45 -6.57 1.88
N CYS A 154 7.77 -6.53 1.63
CA CYS A 154 8.38 -5.74 0.56
C CYS A 154 7.70 -5.87 -0.81
N ASN A 155 7.14 -7.06 -1.09
CA ASN A 155 6.51 -7.41 -2.37
C ASN A 155 5.05 -7.85 -2.23
N PHE A 156 4.43 -7.67 -1.06
CA PHE A 156 3.07 -8.09 -0.80
C PHE A 156 2.39 -7.20 0.24
N ASN A 157 1.30 -6.56 -0.17
CA ASN A 157 0.46 -5.77 0.70
C ASN A 157 -0.98 -6.28 0.62
N ILE A 158 -1.63 -6.35 1.78
CA ILE A 158 -3.05 -6.66 1.91
C ILE A 158 -3.80 -5.42 2.36
N HIS A 159 -4.83 -5.04 1.60
CA HIS A 159 -5.81 -4.02 2.01
C HIS A 159 -7.16 -4.70 2.20
N ALA A 160 -7.90 -4.33 3.24
CA ALA A 160 -9.26 -4.81 3.46
C ALA A 160 -10.24 -3.64 3.40
N ARG A 161 -11.31 -3.79 2.63
CA ARG A 161 -12.28 -2.73 2.35
C ARG A 161 -13.68 -3.21 2.63
N TRP A 162 -14.41 -2.40 3.38
CA TRP A 162 -15.86 -2.46 3.44
C TRP A 162 -16.42 -1.35 2.55
N HIS A 163 -17.34 -1.71 1.66
CA HIS A 163 -17.86 -0.81 0.64
C HIS A 163 -19.39 -0.92 0.56
N TYR A 164 -20.06 0.16 0.92
CA TYR A 164 -21.49 0.36 0.80
C TYR A 164 -21.81 1.21 -0.42
N ARG A 165 -22.80 0.78 -1.21
CA ARG A 165 -23.28 1.50 -2.39
C ARG A 165 -24.80 1.52 -2.38
N GLU A 166 -25.36 2.67 -2.68
CA GLU A 166 -26.79 2.86 -2.81
C GLU A 166 -27.10 3.67 -4.06
N VAL A 167 -28.01 3.14 -4.87
CA VAL A 167 -28.48 3.72 -6.13
C VAL A 167 -29.98 3.82 -6.06
N SER A 168 -30.50 5.01 -6.31
CA SER A 168 -31.91 5.26 -6.60
C SER A 168 -32.02 5.93 -7.95
N TYR A 169 -32.88 5.40 -8.83
CA TYR A 169 -33.02 5.84 -10.21
C TYR A 169 -34.49 5.87 -10.65
N HIS A 170 -34.94 7.02 -11.16
CA HIS A 170 -36.29 7.23 -11.70
C HIS A 170 -37.44 6.72 -10.80
N ASN A 171 -37.29 6.76 -9.47
CA ASN A 171 -38.26 6.29 -8.46
C ASN A 171 -38.71 4.82 -8.55
N ASN A 172 -38.20 4.07 -9.52
CA ASN A 172 -38.62 2.70 -9.81
C ASN A 172 -37.51 1.68 -9.57
N PHE A 173 -36.26 2.14 -9.56
CA PHE A 173 -35.11 1.29 -9.29
C PHE A 173 -34.36 1.79 -8.06
N HIS A 174 -34.31 0.92 -7.05
CA HIS A 174 -33.55 1.13 -5.84
C HIS A 174 -32.65 -0.08 -5.60
N ALA A 175 -31.38 0.14 -5.29
CA ALA A 175 -30.44 -0.93 -5.02
C ALA A 175 -29.46 -0.51 -3.93
N LYS A 176 -29.18 -1.44 -3.00
CA LYS A 176 -28.21 -1.31 -1.92
C LYS A 176 -27.27 -2.50 -1.96
N ALA A 177 -25.98 -2.24 -2.07
CA ALA A 177 -24.94 -3.26 -2.07
C ALA A 177 -23.98 -3.04 -0.90
N TYR A 178 -23.61 -4.13 -0.24
CA TYR A 178 -22.60 -4.18 0.80
C TYR A 178 -21.56 -5.21 0.40
N THR A 179 -20.32 -4.79 0.17
CA THR A 179 -19.23 -5.69 -0.18
C THR A 179 -18.10 -5.59 0.85
N PHE A 180 -17.53 -6.75 1.16
CA PHE A 180 -16.24 -6.85 1.83
C PHE A 180 -15.23 -7.37 0.81
N GLU A 181 -14.14 -6.63 0.65
CA GLU A 181 -13.19 -6.81 -0.44
C GLU A 181 -11.78 -6.81 0.14
N THR A 182 -10.90 -7.58 -0.47
CA THR A 182 -9.48 -7.66 -0.11
C THR A 182 -8.64 -7.47 -1.36
N ASP A 183 -7.73 -6.51 -1.31
CA ASP A 183 -6.80 -6.21 -2.39
C ASP A 183 -5.45 -6.86 -2.08
N PHE A 184 -4.94 -7.61 -3.07
CA PHE A 184 -3.65 -8.30 -3.02
C PHE A 184 -2.73 -7.73 -4.09
N ASN A 185 -1.57 -7.21 -3.68
CA ASN A 185 -0.54 -6.81 -4.65
C ASN A 185 0.25 -8.04 -5.12
N ILE A 186 0.27 -8.28 -6.44
CA ILE A 186 1.06 -9.36 -7.04
C ILE A 186 2.41 -8.77 -7.48
N GLY A 187 3.43 -8.86 -6.62
CA GLY A 187 4.76 -8.28 -6.80
C GLY A 187 5.63 -8.86 -7.93
N LYS A 188 5.09 -9.64 -8.88
CA LYS A 188 5.85 -10.10 -10.05
C LYS A 188 5.80 -9.06 -11.16
N ARG A 189 6.87 -8.29 -11.24
CA ARG A 189 7.15 -7.22 -12.21
C ARG A 189 7.31 -7.78 -13.63
N LEU A 190 6.21 -8.00 -14.34
CA LEU A 190 6.27 -8.08 -15.80
C LEU A 190 6.78 -6.74 -16.31
N TRP A 191 7.73 -6.73 -17.27
CA TRP A 191 8.40 -5.49 -17.71
C TRP A 191 7.42 -4.41 -18.23
N PHE A 192 6.24 -4.83 -18.71
CA PHE A 192 5.17 -3.97 -19.20
C PHE A 192 4.03 -3.72 -18.18
N LEU A 193 4.02 -4.41 -17.04
CA LEU A 193 3.03 -4.27 -15.96
C LEU A 193 3.75 -4.27 -14.60
N PRO A 194 4.36 -3.14 -14.20
CA PRO A 194 5.16 -3.06 -12.98
C PRO A 194 4.31 -3.07 -11.70
N TYR A 195 2.99 -2.93 -11.79
CA TYR A 195 2.07 -2.92 -10.67
C TYR A 195 0.77 -3.61 -11.08
N LEU A 196 0.39 -4.65 -10.35
CA LEU A 196 -0.88 -5.33 -10.50
C LEU A 196 -1.46 -5.63 -9.12
N ASN A 197 -2.63 -5.07 -8.84
CA ASN A 197 -3.45 -5.46 -7.71
C ASN A 197 -4.61 -6.33 -8.19
N VAL A 198 -4.94 -7.33 -7.39
CA VAL A 198 -6.13 -8.15 -7.58
C VAL A 198 -7.04 -7.98 -6.38
N THR A 199 -8.28 -7.60 -6.64
CA THR A 199 -9.34 -7.57 -5.62
C THR A 199 -10.10 -8.89 -5.65
N ALA A 200 -10.29 -9.50 -4.49
CA ALA A 200 -11.27 -10.56 -4.30
C ALA A 200 -12.17 -10.19 -3.12
N GLY A 201 -13.47 -10.45 -3.25
CA GLY A 201 -14.42 -10.07 -2.23
C GLY A 201 -15.72 -10.85 -2.32
N TYR A 202 -16.60 -10.54 -1.38
CA TYR A 202 -17.94 -11.09 -1.30
C TYR A 202 -18.88 -10.00 -0.80
N GLY A 203 -20.12 -10.05 -1.23
CA GLY A 203 -21.11 -9.10 -0.76
C GLY A 203 -22.54 -9.55 -0.94
N ASN A 204 -23.41 -8.64 -0.57
CA ASN A 204 -24.84 -8.76 -0.64
C ASN A 204 -25.43 -7.58 -1.43
N LEU A 205 -26.40 -7.86 -2.30
CA LEU A 205 -27.16 -6.89 -3.05
C LEU A 205 -28.65 -7.03 -2.68
N HIS A 206 -29.23 -5.97 -2.17
CA HIS A 206 -30.67 -5.82 -2.03
C HIS A 206 -31.17 -4.86 -3.10
N SER A 207 -32.07 -5.34 -3.96
CA SER A 207 -32.68 -4.53 -5.02
C SER A 207 -34.17 -4.44 -4.73
N GLY A 208 -34.76 -3.25 -4.83
CA GLY A 208 -36.15 -2.99 -4.46
C GLY A 208 -37.18 -3.82 -5.24
N SER A 209 -36.80 -4.40 -6.39
CA SER A 209 -37.62 -5.37 -7.12
C SER A 209 -37.69 -6.75 -6.47
N ASP A 210 -36.76 -7.07 -5.56
CA ASP A 210 -36.54 -8.42 -5.06
C ASP A 210 -37.01 -8.55 -3.61
N LYS A 211 -37.70 -9.66 -3.31
CA LYS A 211 -38.15 -9.99 -1.94
C LYS A 211 -36.99 -10.33 -0.99
N GLN A 212 -35.84 -10.74 -1.53
CA GLN A 212 -34.68 -11.15 -0.75
C GLN A 212 -33.41 -10.57 -1.34
N SER A 213 -32.42 -10.35 -0.47
CA SER A 213 -31.10 -9.95 -0.91
C SER A 213 -30.32 -11.14 -1.47
N VAL A 214 -29.42 -10.84 -2.40
CA VAL A 214 -28.65 -11.83 -3.15
C VAL A 214 -27.18 -11.65 -2.84
N ASN A 215 -26.52 -12.73 -2.45
CA ASN A 215 -25.08 -12.71 -2.23
C ASN A 215 -24.30 -13.03 -3.52
N GLY A 216 -23.07 -12.54 -3.59
CA GLY A 216 -22.24 -12.70 -4.77
C GLY A 216 -20.76 -12.44 -4.53
N PRO A 217 -19.87 -13.10 -5.28
CA PRO A 217 -18.45 -12.77 -5.27
C PRO A 217 -18.19 -11.43 -5.98
N VAL A 218 -17.06 -10.84 -5.64
CA VAL A 218 -16.52 -9.61 -6.21
C VAL A 218 -15.10 -9.88 -6.68
N PHE A 219 -14.77 -9.45 -7.89
CA PHE A 219 -13.44 -9.57 -8.47
C PHE A 219 -13.02 -8.22 -9.05
N GLY A 220 -11.74 -7.87 -8.92
CA GLY A 220 -11.22 -6.63 -9.46
C GLY A 220 -9.74 -6.68 -9.79
N LEU A 221 -9.31 -5.73 -10.60
CA LEU A 221 -7.94 -5.55 -11.03
C LEU A 221 -7.61 -4.06 -11.06
N ASP A 222 -6.45 -3.69 -10.52
CA ASP A 222 -5.90 -2.35 -10.63
C ASP A 222 -4.48 -2.38 -11.20
N THR A 223 -4.17 -1.44 -12.11
CA THR A 223 -2.82 -1.24 -12.64
C THR A 223 -2.54 0.24 -12.86
N TYR A 224 -1.26 0.61 -12.88
CA TYR A 224 -0.86 1.94 -13.35
C TYR A 224 -0.72 1.94 -14.87
N ILE A 225 -1.30 2.95 -15.51
CA ILE A 225 -1.08 3.25 -16.92
C ILE A 225 -0.23 4.52 -17.05
N GLY A 226 0.91 4.38 -17.74
CA GLY A 226 1.80 5.49 -18.06
C GLY A 226 1.34 6.18 -19.34
N ILE A 227 1.10 7.49 -19.28
CA ILE A 227 0.88 8.31 -20.47
C ILE A 227 2.14 9.17 -20.62
N ARG A 228 2.88 9.03 -21.73
CA ARG A 228 4.23 9.60 -21.97
C ARG A 228 4.38 11.11 -21.67
N ARG A 229 3.29 11.85 -21.49
CA ARG A 229 3.24 13.30 -21.23
C ARG A 229 2.66 13.70 -19.86
N PHE A 230 2.20 12.74 -19.05
CA PHE A 230 1.59 12.99 -17.74
C PHE A 230 2.09 11.99 -16.68
N SER A 231 1.82 12.29 -15.40
CA SER A 231 2.02 11.32 -14.31
C SER A 231 1.20 10.06 -14.57
N SER A 232 1.71 8.91 -14.10
CA SER A 232 0.98 7.64 -14.20
C SER A 232 -0.40 7.77 -13.54
N GLY A 233 -1.43 7.30 -14.26
CA GLY A 233 -2.78 7.21 -13.73
C GLY A 233 -3.04 5.79 -13.22
N LEU A 234 -3.85 5.65 -12.18
CA LEU A 234 -4.35 4.36 -11.72
C LEU A 234 -5.63 4.04 -12.49
N ILE A 235 -5.66 2.88 -13.14
CA ILE A 235 -6.88 2.33 -13.73
C ILE A 235 -7.32 1.11 -12.93
N SER A 236 -8.61 1.03 -12.66
CA SER A 236 -9.26 0.05 -11.81
C SER A 236 -10.50 -0.48 -12.52
N GLY A 237 -10.69 -1.80 -12.49
CA GLY A 237 -11.89 -2.46 -12.99
C GLY A 237 -12.36 -3.49 -11.98
N LYS A 238 -13.67 -3.53 -11.71
CA LYS A 238 -14.27 -4.47 -10.76
C LYS A 238 -15.62 -4.96 -11.26
N VAL A 239 -15.90 -6.22 -11.00
CA VAL A 239 -17.17 -6.88 -11.29
C VAL A 239 -17.68 -7.59 -10.04
N ALA A 240 -18.96 -7.43 -9.71
CA ALA A 240 -19.64 -8.22 -8.69
C ALA A 240 -20.80 -8.99 -9.32
N ILE A 241 -20.90 -10.28 -9.00
CA ILE A 241 -21.84 -11.20 -9.64
C ILE A 241 -22.86 -11.67 -8.60
N PHE A 242 -24.01 -11.02 -8.54
CA PHE A 242 -25.12 -11.33 -7.62
C PHE A 242 -26.18 -12.19 -8.33
N ARG A 243 -25.96 -13.50 -8.44
CA ARG A 243 -26.78 -14.44 -9.24
C ARG A 243 -26.97 -13.96 -10.69
N ASN A 244 -28.15 -13.41 -11.03
CA ASN A 244 -28.50 -12.92 -12.36
C ASN A 244 -28.23 -11.41 -12.55
N LYS A 245 -27.77 -10.71 -11.51
CA LYS A 245 -27.42 -9.30 -11.55
C LYS A 245 -25.90 -9.14 -11.52
N VAL A 246 -25.37 -8.44 -12.52
CA VAL A 246 -23.93 -8.16 -12.61
C VAL A 246 -23.73 -6.66 -12.43
N GLU A 247 -22.88 -6.31 -11.48
CA GLU A 247 -22.46 -4.95 -11.18
C GLU A 247 -21.07 -4.73 -11.78
N TRP A 248 -20.92 -3.70 -12.62
CA TRP A 248 -19.64 -3.30 -13.20
C TRP A 248 -19.19 -1.97 -12.62
N GLN A 249 -17.92 -1.88 -12.27
CA GLN A 249 -17.27 -0.66 -11.82
C GLN A 249 -15.97 -0.47 -12.60
N GLY A 250 -15.75 0.74 -13.10
CA GLY A 250 -14.50 1.16 -13.70
C GLY A 250 -14.07 2.48 -13.11
N GLN A 251 -12.79 2.69 -12.87
CA GLN A 251 -12.28 3.96 -12.37
C GLN A 251 -10.92 4.24 -12.97
N PHE A 252 -10.72 5.49 -13.38
CA PHE A 252 -9.42 6.03 -13.72
C PHE A 252 -9.16 7.23 -12.80
N THR A 253 -8.01 7.25 -12.15
CA THR A 253 -7.61 8.34 -11.24
C THR A 253 -6.23 8.84 -11.62
N GLN A 254 -6.09 10.16 -11.72
CA GLN A 254 -4.82 10.79 -12.04
C GLN A 254 -4.62 12.04 -11.20
N SER A 255 -3.46 12.14 -10.59
CA SER A 255 -3.07 13.32 -9.80
C SER A 255 -2.07 14.15 -10.58
N HIS A 256 -2.37 15.43 -10.77
CA HIS A 256 -1.48 16.40 -11.40
C HIS A 256 -1.30 17.63 -10.50
N ARG A 257 -0.05 17.88 -10.10
CA ARG A 257 0.33 18.94 -9.14
C ARG A 257 -0.48 18.86 -7.84
N ARG A 258 -1.41 19.79 -7.62
CA ARG A 258 -2.22 19.92 -6.41
C ARG A 258 -3.64 19.38 -6.56
N PHE A 259 -4.01 18.90 -7.75
CA PHE A 259 -5.35 18.44 -8.06
C PHE A 259 -5.35 16.96 -8.43
N SER A 260 -6.42 16.30 -8.05
CA SER A 260 -6.71 14.92 -8.41
C SER A 260 -7.97 14.90 -9.26
N PHE A 261 -7.87 14.23 -10.40
CA PHE A 261 -8.94 14.05 -11.36
C PHE A 261 -9.32 12.58 -11.38
N PHE A 262 -10.60 12.30 -11.59
CA PHE A 262 -11.04 10.93 -11.79
C PHE A 262 -12.21 10.83 -12.76
N ILE A 263 -12.29 9.66 -13.36
CA ILE A 263 -13.41 9.19 -14.16
C ILE A 263 -13.89 7.90 -13.50
N LYS A 264 -15.18 7.80 -13.22
CA LYS A 264 -15.80 6.60 -12.63
C LYS A 264 -16.94 6.15 -13.52
N TYR A 265 -16.99 4.86 -13.80
CA TYR A 265 -18.10 4.19 -14.46
C TYR A 265 -18.74 3.22 -13.47
N TYR A 266 -20.05 3.25 -13.37
CA TYR A 266 -20.84 2.31 -12.57
C TYR A 266 -21.99 1.80 -13.41
N GLN A 267 -22.25 0.50 -13.36
CA GLN A 267 -23.41 -0.10 -13.98
C GLN A 267 -24.01 -1.20 -13.10
N LEU A 268 -25.31 -1.11 -12.88
CA LEU A 268 -26.16 -2.16 -12.34
C LEU A 268 -27.51 -2.04 -13.03
N LYS A 269 -27.78 -2.92 -14.00
CA LYS A 269 -28.95 -2.79 -14.88
C LYS A 269 -30.25 -2.65 -14.07
N PRO A 270 -31.13 -1.69 -14.44
CA PRO A 270 -31.10 -0.86 -15.65
C PRO A 270 -30.24 0.43 -15.53
N PHE A 271 -29.63 0.70 -14.38
CA PHE A 271 -28.87 1.92 -14.14
C PHE A 271 -27.42 1.84 -14.65
N SER A 272 -26.94 2.93 -15.23
CA SER A 272 -25.51 3.16 -15.46
C SER A 272 -25.18 4.64 -15.33
N GLU A 273 -23.99 4.95 -14.82
CA GLU A 273 -23.51 6.32 -14.65
C GLU A 273 -22.02 6.42 -15.02
N LEU A 274 -21.67 7.53 -15.66
CA LEU A 274 -20.29 7.95 -15.89
C LEU A 274 -20.08 9.26 -15.14
N SER A 275 -19.28 9.25 -14.08
CA SER A 275 -18.98 10.42 -13.28
C SER A 275 -17.57 10.95 -13.55
N LEU A 276 -17.47 12.25 -13.75
CA LEU A 276 -16.21 12.99 -13.76
C LEU A 276 -16.04 13.69 -12.43
N GLY A 277 -14.81 13.77 -11.92
CA GLY A 277 -14.55 14.48 -10.68
C GLY A 277 -13.19 15.15 -10.64
N ILE A 278 -13.14 16.21 -9.83
CA ILE A 278 -11.93 16.96 -9.52
C ILE A 278 -11.91 17.25 -8.03
N GLY A 279 -10.75 17.16 -7.41
CA GLY A 279 -10.60 17.55 -6.02
C GLY A 279 -9.17 17.82 -5.62
N LYS A 280 -9.02 18.08 -4.33
CA LYS A 280 -7.74 18.43 -3.72
C LYS A 280 -7.61 17.75 -2.37
N GLU A 281 -6.41 17.28 -2.09
CA GLU A 281 -6.02 16.68 -0.83
C GLU A 281 -5.20 17.67 0.02
N PHE A 282 -5.48 17.66 1.32
CA PHE A 282 -4.83 18.48 2.32
C PHE A 282 -4.20 17.57 3.37
N GLY A 283 -2.90 17.71 3.58
CA GLY A 283 -2.21 17.01 4.66
C GLY A 283 -2.52 17.65 6.01
N TYR A 284 -2.71 16.86 7.05
CA TYR A 284 -2.82 17.33 8.42
C TYR A 284 -1.87 16.58 9.36
N ARG A 285 -1.63 17.13 10.55
CA ARG A 285 -0.77 16.52 11.58
C ARG A 285 -1.33 16.82 12.96
N PHE A 286 -1.33 15.83 13.85
CA PHE A 286 -1.71 16.00 15.25
C PHE A 286 -0.65 16.81 16.01
N LYS A 287 -1.06 17.50 17.09
CA LYS A 287 -0.18 18.36 17.91
C LYS A 287 1.09 17.63 18.38
N ARG A 288 0.95 16.39 18.88
CA ARG A 288 2.08 15.54 19.31
C ARG A 288 3.09 15.24 18.19
N GLN A 289 2.64 15.13 16.94
CA GLN A 289 3.50 14.86 15.78
C GLN A 289 4.24 16.11 15.30
N ARG A 290 3.70 17.31 15.56
CA ARG A 290 4.38 18.58 15.28
C ARG A 290 5.55 18.78 16.24
N LEU A 291 5.33 18.56 17.53
CA LEU A 291 6.35 18.70 18.59
C LEU A 291 7.58 17.79 18.37
N LYS A 292 7.39 16.52 18.00
CA LYS A 292 8.50 15.58 17.70
C LYS A 292 9.40 16.03 16.54
N ASN A 293 8.88 16.80 15.58
CA ASN A 293 9.67 17.27 14.45
C ASN A 293 10.46 18.54 14.78
N ASP A 294 9.94 19.38 15.67
CA ASP A 294 10.66 20.57 16.13
C ASP A 294 11.87 20.18 16.99
N ASP A 295 11.76 19.12 17.80
CA ASP A 295 12.92 18.56 18.53
C ASP A 295 13.97 17.97 17.58
N LYS A 296 13.57 17.28 16.51
CA LYS A 296 14.52 16.75 15.51
C LYS A 296 15.25 17.84 14.73
N ARG A 297 14.60 18.98 14.44
CA ARG A 297 15.24 20.13 13.76
C ARG A 297 16.17 20.93 14.66
N LYS A 298 16.04 20.81 15.98
CA LYS A 298 16.95 21.46 16.93
C LYS A 298 18.24 20.67 17.19
N VAL A 299 18.32 19.44 16.68
CA VAL A 299 19.46 18.52 16.89
C VAL A 299 20.27 18.30 15.58
N SER A 300 19.86 18.92 14.48
CA SER A 300 20.58 18.96 13.19
C SER A 300 21.16 20.34 12.94
#